data_AF-A0A9D0A980-F1
#
_entry.id   AF-A0A9D0A980-F1
#
_cell.length_a   1.000
_cell.length_b   1.000
_cell.length_c   1.000
_cell.angle_alpha   90.00
_cell.angle_beta   90.00
_cell.angle_gamma   90.00
#
_symmetry.space_group_name_H-M   'P 1'
#
loop_
_entity.id
_entity.type
_entity.pdbx_description
1 polymer ?
#
loop_
_entity_poly.entity_id
_entity_poly.type
_entity_poly.pdbx_seq_one_letter_code
_entity_poly.pdbx_strand_id
1 'polypeptide(L)'
;MNAFSDLKHDFSELEPFDRYLLQCVSIIYEPVSVAFLTKCIGLAGRYQVSRTEIKDSIDHLRKAGFLNLHNQCVPELSEYLLRQSEQEGWFADFAGLVEKEAPVSYMYGKWATRCWRAMRQFRIGVYTGDFDKIDESEQFLAQHCGSRLEMESPAVQIVTNPFDAGWFGGLPGSMQFFLLDQIFRYSMERLVHFPEVLNYLEDDTALTISAIEQVPFHRMLAGYYLLQGRFDALQALIERHGDSFLGSGFAGTTAFLLGDGKAGLASFEEDLERLNQYAGQGGTFFFGLTGIFCILALLARGQEGDLRAVIGATTIVLASCKGCPEELPFRFLDAYARSVEDDLPDMLELSEQLKAEERSLSTLISILCLHWIGVEIPPELQKALNALYDQARENGFLWLAMEAAELLATIDPQREADRAWAEKMRGQLGCGTIVHIVSPDESWKQSLQELIKVTRAARGQEQTTRLAWFVRFADNSLVLIPKEQKRKASGQWSKGRAIGLNRL
;
A
#
# COMPACT_ATOMS: atom_id res chain seq x y z
N MET A 1 30.53 6.48 -6.75
CA MET A 1 30.57 7.75 -5.99
C MET A 1 29.16 8.29 -5.99
N ASN A 2 28.63 8.61 -4.81
CA ASN A 2 27.21 8.88 -4.61
C ASN A 2 26.95 10.37 -4.95
N ALA A 3 25.96 10.69 -5.79
CA ALA A 3 25.65 12.08 -6.15
C ALA A 3 25.45 12.98 -4.91
N PHE A 4 24.96 12.40 -3.81
CA PHE A 4 24.83 13.09 -2.53
C PHE A 4 26.17 13.38 -1.82
N SER A 5 27.19 12.51 -1.94
CA SER A 5 28.51 12.79 -1.34
C SER A 5 29.19 13.97 -1.99
N ASP A 6 29.01 14.11 -3.31
CA ASP A 6 29.56 15.21 -4.10
C ASP A 6 28.85 16.52 -3.71
N LEU A 7 27.51 16.52 -3.60
CA LEU A 7 26.74 17.68 -3.11
C LEU A 7 27.12 18.13 -1.70
N LYS A 8 27.38 17.18 -0.78
CA LYS A 8 27.87 17.48 0.57
C LYS A 8 29.23 18.16 0.56
N HIS A 9 30.14 17.67 -0.29
CA HIS A 9 31.47 18.26 -0.44
C HIS A 9 31.36 19.68 -1.02
N ASP A 10 30.64 19.84 -2.12
CA ASP A 10 30.45 21.14 -2.76
C ASP A 10 29.79 22.15 -1.81
N PHE A 11 28.81 21.70 -1.00
CA PHE A 11 28.21 22.53 0.04
C PHE A 11 29.24 23.01 1.08
N SER A 12 30.18 22.15 1.49
CA SER A 12 31.18 22.50 2.50
C SER A 12 32.15 23.59 2.02
N GLU A 13 32.39 23.68 0.71
CA GLU A 13 33.25 24.68 0.06
C GLU A 13 32.54 26.03 -0.17
N LEU A 14 31.23 26.12 0.05
CA LEU A 14 30.49 27.37 -0.09
C LEU A 14 30.87 28.40 0.99
N GLU A 15 30.77 29.67 0.60
CA GLU A 15 30.93 30.80 1.52
C GLU A 15 29.93 30.71 2.69
N PRO A 16 30.30 31.19 3.91
CA PRO A 16 29.46 31.05 5.09
C PRO A 16 28.03 31.58 4.93
N PHE A 17 27.86 32.67 4.18
CA PHE A 17 26.54 33.25 3.91
C PHE A 17 25.70 32.38 2.97
N ASP A 18 26.31 31.81 1.92
CA ASP A 18 25.62 30.91 0.98
C ASP A 18 25.13 29.64 1.69
N ARG A 19 25.95 29.09 2.61
CA ARG A 19 25.54 27.95 3.44
C ARG A 19 24.36 28.31 4.35
N TYR A 20 24.43 29.44 5.04
CA TYR A 20 23.34 29.93 5.88
C TYR A 20 22.06 30.17 5.07
N LEU A 21 22.17 30.75 3.88
CA LEU A 21 21.04 30.99 2.99
C LEU A 21 20.37 29.68 2.54
N LEU A 22 21.16 28.65 2.20
CA LEU A 22 20.63 27.33 1.89
C LEU A 22 19.92 26.69 3.09
N GLN A 23 20.48 26.78 4.30
CA GLN A 23 19.82 26.30 5.51
C GLN A 23 18.48 27.04 5.74
N CYS A 24 18.43 28.36 5.58
CA CYS A 24 17.18 29.13 5.66
C CYS A 24 16.14 28.66 4.63
N VAL A 25 16.55 28.43 3.37
CA VAL A 25 15.66 27.94 2.32
C VAL A 25 15.14 26.54 2.64
N SER A 26 15.98 25.66 3.18
CA SER A 26 15.57 24.33 3.63
C SER A 26 14.51 24.41 4.72
N ILE A 27 14.67 25.27 5.73
CA ILE A 27 13.68 25.44 6.80
C ILE A 27 12.35 25.99 6.25
N ILE A 28 12.40 26.88 5.25
CA ILE A 28 11.20 27.45 4.61
C ILE A 28 10.42 26.42 3.78
N TYR A 29 11.11 25.49 3.12
CA TYR A 29 10.56 24.33 2.39
C TYR A 29 9.39 24.60 1.45
N GLU A 30 9.29 25.81 0.91
CA GLU A 30 8.27 26.18 -0.07
C GLU A 30 8.90 27.06 -1.16
N PRO A 31 8.29 27.14 -2.36
CA PRO A 31 8.71 28.11 -3.37
C PRO A 31 8.83 29.51 -2.76
N VAL A 32 10.04 30.07 -2.76
CA VAL A 32 10.34 31.27 -1.99
C VAL A 32 10.85 32.42 -2.85
N SER A 33 10.35 33.63 -2.58
CA SER A 33 10.80 34.83 -3.27
C SER A 33 12.02 35.46 -2.60
N VAL A 34 12.87 36.11 -3.39
CA VAL A 34 14.00 36.92 -2.89
C VAL A 34 13.54 37.95 -1.85
N ALA A 35 12.37 38.56 -2.04
CA ALA A 35 11.83 39.55 -1.11
C ALA A 35 11.47 38.95 0.25
N PHE A 36 10.90 37.75 0.27
CA PHE A 36 10.58 37.05 1.51
C PHE A 36 11.85 36.62 2.24
N LEU A 37 12.83 36.05 1.53
CA LEU A 37 14.14 35.71 2.10
C LEU A 37 14.84 36.94 2.71
N THR A 38 14.83 38.07 1.99
CA THR A 38 15.39 39.34 2.51
C THR A 38 14.74 39.76 3.82
N LYS A 39 13.41 39.64 3.91
CA LYS A 39 12.67 39.94 5.14
C LYS A 39 13.08 39.00 6.28
N CYS A 40 13.04 37.69 6.05
CA CYS A 40 13.34 36.71 7.09
C CYS A 40 14.79 36.77 7.59
N ILE A 41 15.75 36.93 6.68
CA ILE A 41 17.17 37.05 7.04
C ILE A 41 17.43 38.33 7.84
N GLY A 42 16.83 39.46 7.42
CA GLY A 42 16.93 40.72 8.15
C GLY A 42 16.32 40.64 9.56
N LEU A 43 15.19 39.95 9.71
CA LEU A 43 14.54 39.73 11.00
C LEU A 43 15.30 38.74 11.90
N ALA A 44 15.94 37.72 11.32
CA ALA A 44 16.78 36.77 12.04
C ALA A 44 18.05 37.42 12.60
N GLY A 45 18.51 38.53 11.99
CA GLY A 45 19.56 39.40 12.53
C GLY A 45 20.99 38.83 12.48
N ARG A 46 21.19 37.61 11.96
CA ARG A 46 22.49 36.94 11.86
C ARG A 46 23.42 37.54 10.80
N TYR A 47 22.84 38.04 9.71
CA TYR A 47 23.55 38.71 8.62
C TYR A 47 22.81 39.99 8.25
N GLN A 48 23.57 41.05 7.95
CA GLN A 48 23.05 42.31 7.42
C GLN A 48 23.38 42.36 5.93
N VAL A 49 22.42 41.93 5.10
CA VAL A 49 22.60 41.79 3.65
C VAL A 49 21.50 42.53 2.91
N SER A 50 21.86 43.14 1.79
CA SER A 50 20.92 43.80 0.89
C SER A 50 20.15 42.78 0.05
N ARG A 51 19.03 43.24 -0.53
CA ARG A 51 18.25 42.44 -1.48
C ARG A 51 19.07 42.02 -2.71
N THR A 52 20.04 42.84 -3.12
CA THR A 52 20.90 42.55 -4.27
C THR A 52 21.86 41.41 -3.94
N GLU A 53 22.52 41.45 -2.78
CA GLU A 53 23.42 40.38 -2.33
C GLU A 53 22.70 39.04 -2.19
N ILE A 54 21.47 39.03 -1.64
CA ILE A 54 20.65 37.80 -1.58
C ILE A 54 20.32 37.29 -2.98
N LYS A 55 19.97 38.19 -3.91
CA LYS A 55 19.65 37.79 -5.28
C LYS A 55 20.87 37.17 -5.97
N ASP A 56 22.03 37.80 -5.84
CA ASP A 56 23.27 37.33 -6.45
C ASP A 56 23.68 35.96 -5.89
N SER A 57 23.52 35.78 -4.56
CA SER A 57 23.73 34.50 -3.88
C SER A 57 22.76 33.41 -4.37
N ILE A 58 21.47 33.73 -4.53
CA ILE A 58 20.49 32.79 -5.10
C ILE A 58 20.85 32.41 -6.54
N ASP A 59 21.23 33.38 -7.36
CA ASP A 59 21.59 33.12 -8.76
C ASP A 59 22.89 32.29 -8.85
N HIS A 60 23.83 32.48 -7.91
CA HIS A 60 25.00 31.62 -7.73
C HIS A 60 24.61 30.19 -7.35
N LEU A 61 23.82 30.04 -6.29
CA LEU A 61 23.37 28.74 -5.76
C LEU A 61 22.53 27.94 -6.77
N ARG A 62 21.69 28.62 -7.57
CA ARG A 62 20.96 27.99 -8.68
C ARG A 62 21.88 27.47 -9.78
N LYS A 63 22.90 28.26 -10.17
CA LYS A 63 23.89 27.83 -11.17
C LYS A 63 24.72 26.65 -10.70
N ALA A 64 25.00 26.59 -9.39
CA ALA A 64 25.68 25.48 -8.75
C ALA A 64 24.76 24.26 -8.51
N GLY A 65 23.47 24.33 -8.82
CA GLY A 65 22.55 23.20 -8.74
C GLY A 65 21.94 22.96 -7.35
N PHE A 66 22.21 23.82 -6.36
CA PHE A 66 21.64 23.68 -5.01
C PHE A 66 20.17 24.10 -4.92
N LEU A 67 19.74 24.98 -5.82
CA LEU A 67 18.38 25.53 -5.84
C LEU A 67 17.71 25.31 -7.21
N ASN A 68 16.42 24.97 -7.19
CA ASN A 68 15.61 24.91 -8.40
C ASN A 68 15.14 26.32 -8.86
N LEU A 69 14.39 26.37 -9.97
CA LEU A 69 13.85 27.61 -10.53
C LEU A 69 12.89 28.36 -9.57
N HIS A 70 12.34 27.66 -8.58
CA HIS A 70 11.46 28.18 -7.54
C HIS A 70 12.17 28.55 -6.24
N ASN A 71 13.51 28.54 -6.22
CA ASN A 71 14.34 28.74 -5.02
C ASN A 71 14.10 27.71 -3.92
N GLN A 72 13.80 26.47 -4.27
CA GLN A 72 13.75 25.38 -3.31
C GLN A 72 15.05 24.60 -3.36
N CYS A 73 15.50 24.13 -2.21
CA CYS A 73 16.59 23.16 -2.14
C CYS A 73 16.24 21.92 -2.95
N VAL A 74 17.25 21.31 -3.57
CA VAL A 74 17.12 19.96 -4.11
C VAL A 74 16.77 18.98 -2.97
N PRO A 75 15.86 18.00 -3.19
CA PRO A 75 15.37 17.12 -2.13
C PRO A 75 16.48 16.43 -1.33
N GLU A 76 17.52 15.96 -2.01
CA GLU A 76 18.66 15.20 -1.45
C GLU A 76 19.46 16.00 -0.42
N LEU A 77 19.40 17.34 -0.51
CA LEU A 77 20.17 18.24 0.37
C LEU A 77 19.29 18.86 1.46
N SER A 78 17.97 18.91 1.27
CA SER A 78 17.07 19.67 2.14
C SER A 78 17.16 19.22 3.59
N GLU A 79 17.00 17.93 3.88
CA GLU A 79 17.04 17.43 5.26
C GLU A 79 18.43 17.51 5.88
N TYR A 80 19.48 17.29 5.09
CA TYR A 80 20.85 17.48 5.54
C TYR A 80 21.09 18.91 6.04
N LEU A 81 20.65 19.92 5.29
CA LEU A 81 20.80 21.33 5.68
C LEU A 81 20.00 21.69 6.93
N LEU A 82 18.79 21.13 7.06
CA LEU A 82 17.97 21.36 8.25
C LEU A 82 18.65 20.76 9.48
N ARG A 83 19.11 19.50 9.41
CA ARG A 83 19.85 18.84 10.49
C ARG A 83 21.12 19.62 10.88
N GLN A 84 21.84 20.21 9.92
CA GLN A 84 22.97 21.10 10.22
C GLN A 84 22.54 22.34 11.03
N SER A 85 21.42 22.99 10.67
CA SER A 85 20.91 24.15 11.43
C SER A 85 20.42 23.79 12.85
N GLU A 86 19.98 22.56 13.05
CA GLU A 86 19.62 22.01 14.36
C GLU A 86 20.88 21.77 15.21
N GLN A 87 21.92 21.15 14.64
CA GLN A 87 23.24 20.99 15.27
C GLN A 87 23.91 22.33 15.63
N GLU A 88 23.73 23.35 14.79
CA GLU A 88 24.21 24.71 15.03
C GLU A 88 23.34 25.51 16.02
N GLY A 89 22.22 24.94 16.49
CA GLY A 89 21.40 25.47 17.59
C GLY A 89 20.51 26.66 17.25
N TRP A 90 20.13 26.86 15.98
CA TRP A 90 19.31 28.02 15.57
C TRP A 90 18.09 27.68 14.73
N PHE A 91 17.92 26.41 14.38
CA PHE A 91 16.74 25.91 13.68
C PHE A 91 15.43 26.41 14.31
N ALA A 92 15.25 26.21 15.62
CA ALA A 92 13.99 26.52 16.31
C ALA A 92 13.60 28.01 16.21
N ASP A 93 14.57 28.91 16.39
CA ASP A 93 14.35 30.36 16.30
C ASP A 93 13.91 30.78 14.90
N PHE A 94 14.58 30.25 13.87
CA PHE A 94 14.25 30.59 12.49
C PHE A 94 12.95 29.93 12.03
N ALA A 95 12.66 28.69 12.46
CA ALA A 95 11.39 28.02 12.21
C ALA A 95 10.22 28.82 12.79
N GLY A 96 10.30 29.26 14.05
CA GLY A 96 9.27 30.10 14.69
C GLY A 96 9.09 31.45 13.98
N LEU A 97 10.17 32.05 13.48
CA LEU A 97 10.10 33.25 12.66
C LEU A 97 9.35 32.99 11.34
N VAL A 98 9.66 31.91 10.63
CA VAL A 98 8.99 31.55 9.38
C VAL A 98 7.51 31.26 9.62
N GLU A 99 7.15 30.56 10.69
CA GLU A 99 5.76 30.28 11.08
C GLU A 99 4.97 31.57 11.33
N LYS A 100 5.59 32.58 11.96
CA LYS A 100 4.99 33.90 12.17
C LYS A 100 4.82 34.69 10.88
N GLU A 101 5.84 34.70 10.03
CA GLU A 101 5.86 35.52 8.81
C GLU A 101 5.07 34.89 7.65
N ALA A 102 4.92 33.57 7.66
CA ALA A 102 4.25 32.79 6.63
C ALA A 102 3.41 31.66 7.25
N PRO A 103 2.38 31.95 8.06
CA PRO A 103 1.61 30.92 8.75
C PRO A 103 0.90 29.97 7.78
N VAL A 104 0.70 28.73 8.20
CA VAL A 104 -0.16 27.79 7.48
C VAL A 104 -1.62 28.22 7.67
N SER A 105 -2.42 28.16 6.59
CA SER A 105 -3.87 28.28 6.67
C SER A 105 -4.51 27.05 6.05
N TYR A 106 -5.12 26.23 6.88
CA TYR A 106 -5.83 25.04 6.43
C TYR A 106 -7.20 25.35 5.82
N MET A 107 -7.62 26.62 5.77
CA MET A 107 -8.91 27.02 5.18
C MET A 107 -8.77 27.90 3.93
N TYR A 108 -7.82 28.84 3.92
CA TYR A 108 -7.76 29.89 2.90
C TYR A 108 -6.44 29.89 2.11
N GLY A 109 -6.49 30.30 0.84
CA GLY A 109 -5.32 30.49 -0.01
C GLY A 109 -5.15 29.44 -1.11
N LYS A 110 -4.08 29.59 -1.90
CA LYS A 110 -3.77 28.68 -3.02
C LYS A 110 -3.38 27.31 -2.50
N TRP A 111 -3.94 26.26 -3.10
CA TRP A 111 -3.71 24.88 -2.67
C TRP A 111 -2.24 24.47 -2.67
N ALA A 112 -1.48 24.79 -3.71
CA ALA A 112 -0.04 24.48 -3.76
C ALA A 112 0.70 25.09 -2.56
N THR A 113 0.44 26.36 -2.22
CA THR A 113 1.03 27.02 -1.05
C THR A 113 0.61 26.34 0.25
N ARG A 114 -0.66 26.00 0.41
CA ARG A 114 -1.16 25.34 1.62
C ARG A 114 -0.51 23.98 1.83
N CYS A 115 -0.36 23.20 0.77
CA CYS A 115 0.28 21.89 0.84
C CYS A 115 1.78 21.98 1.16
N TRP A 116 2.53 22.90 0.55
CA TRP A 116 3.93 23.13 0.92
C TRP A 116 4.09 23.58 2.38
N ARG A 117 3.20 24.46 2.85
CA ARG A 117 3.22 24.90 4.25
C ARG A 117 2.83 23.80 5.21
N ALA A 118 1.84 22.97 4.88
CA ALA A 118 1.50 21.79 5.67
C ALA A 118 2.69 20.83 5.75
N MET A 119 3.38 20.60 4.63
CA MET A 119 4.62 19.81 4.62
C MET A 119 5.72 20.43 5.49
N ARG A 120 5.92 21.76 5.43
CA ARG A 120 6.82 22.46 6.36
C ARG A 120 6.40 22.27 7.82
N GLN A 121 5.11 22.34 8.13
CA GLN A 121 4.62 22.16 9.51
C GLN A 121 4.84 20.73 10.01
N PHE A 122 4.58 19.72 9.17
CA PHE A 122 4.93 18.34 9.48
C PHE A 122 6.43 18.21 9.78
N ARG A 123 7.29 18.77 8.91
CA ARG A 123 8.75 18.80 9.11
C ARG A 123 9.13 19.43 10.44
N ILE A 124 8.66 20.66 10.70
CA ILE A 124 8.95 21.34 11.97
C ILE A 124 8.48 20.50 13.15
N GLY A 125 7.27 19.93 13.09
CA GLY A 125 6.72 19.07 14.14
C GLY A 125 7.60 17.87 14.47
N VAL A 126 8.16 17.20 13.46
CA VAL A 126 9.14 16.11 13.66
C VAL A 126 10.38 16.59 14.40
N TYR A 127 10.99 17.70 13.96
CA TYR A 127 12.20 18.24 14.59
C TYR A 127 11.96 18.86 15.97
N THR A 128 10.74 19.31 16.28
CA THR A 128 10.37 19.88 17.59
C THR A 128 9.70 18.88 18.53
N GLY A 129 9.38 17.67 18.07
CA GLY A 129 8.62 16.68 18.84
C GLY A 129 7.15 17.05 19.10
N ASP A 130 6.55 17.86 18.22
CA ASP A 130 5.19 18.38 18.36
C ASP A 130 4.20 17.51 17.56
N PHE A 131 3.59 16.52 18.25
CA PHE A 131 2.66 15.57 17.63
C PHE A 131 1.36 16.22 17.15
N ASP A 132 0.84 17.25 17.85
CA ASP A 132 -0.38 17.94 17.41
C ASP A 132 -0.16 18.58 16.04
N LYS A 133 1.02 19.21 15.85
CA LYS A 133 1.41 19.79 14.56
C LYS A 133 1.58 18.74 13.47
N ILE A 134 2.16 17.58 13.80
CA ILE A 134 2.33 16.45 12.88
C ILE A 134 0.96 15.95 12.41
N ASP A 135 0.07 15.65 13.34
CA ASP A 135 -1.26 15.06 13.07
C ASP A 135 -2.12 15.99 12.21
N GLU A 136 -2.19 17.28 12.55
CA GLU A 136 -2.94 18.28 11.77
C GLU A 136 -2.39 18.40 10.34
N SER A 137 -1.07 18.42 10.20
CA SER A 137 -0.41 18.56 8.91
C SER A 137 -0.60 17.31 8.04
N GLU A 138 -0.46 16.14 8.63
CA GLU A 138 -0.63 14.85 7.95
C GLU A 138 -2.06 14.68 7.45
N GLN A 139 -3.06 14.95 8.31
CA GLN A 139 -4.47 14.87 7.95
C GLN A 139 -4.77 15.78 6.74
N PHE A 140 -4.26 17.02 6.76
CA PHE A 140 -4.44 17.95 5.67
C PHE A 140 -3.78 17.47 4.36
N LEU A 141 -2.54 16.97 4.45
CA LEU A 141 -1.78 16.48 3.30
C LEU A 141 -2.47 15.28 2.65
N ALA A 142 -2.91 14.31 3.44
CA ALA A 142 -3.62 13.12 2.98
C ALA A 142 -4.93 13.48 2.28
N GLN A 143 -5.72 14.42 2.82
CA GLN A 143 -7.03 14.77 2.29
C GLN A 143 -6.98 15.65 1.03
N HIS A 144 -5.95 16.46 0.87
CA HIS A 144 -5.99 17.56 -0.09
C HIS A 144 -4.79 17.66 -1.05
N CYS A 145 -3.68 16.99 -0.77
CA CYS A 145 -2.41 17.25 -1.44
C CYS A 145 -1.89 16.08 -2.28
N GLY A 146 -2.33 14.84 -2.04
CA GLY A 146 -1.81 13.63 -2.71
C GLY A 146 -1.82 13.70 -4.24
N SER A 147 -2.93 14.11 -4.86
CA SER A 147 -3.03 14.22 -6.33
C SER A 147 -2.41 15.47 -6.94
N ARG A 148 -1.87 16.40 -6.13
CA ARG A 148 -1.56 17.77 -6.56
C ARG A 148 -0.09 18.11 -6.56
N LEU A 149 0.71 17.39 -5.78
CA LEU A 149 2.14 17.66 -5.67
C LEU A 149 3.01 16.42 -5.95
N GLU A 150 2.42 15.28 -6.34
CA GLU A 150 3.15 14.02 -6.58
C GLU A 150 4.13 13.71 -5.43
N MET A 151 3.73 14.03 -4.21
CA MET A 151 4.58 13.92 -3.03
C MET A 151 4.48 12.51 -2.47
N GLU A 152 5.63 11.90 -2.22
CA GLU A 152 5.74 10.74 -1.33
C GLU A 152 5.15 11.06 0.05
N SER A 153 4.94 10.03 0.86
CA SER A 153 4.54 10.21 2.26
C SER A 153 5.50 11.20 2.96
N PRO A 154 4.99 12.16 3.76
CA PRO A 154 5.83 13.13 4.46
C PRO A 154 6.97 12.50 5.25
N ALA A 155 6.69 11.41 5.98
CA ALA A 155 7.71 10.68 6.75
C ALA A 155 8.80 10.10 5.84
N VAL A 156 8.43 9.56 4.67
CA VAL A 156 9.39 9.02 3.69
C VAL A 156 10.33 10.13 3.20
N GLN A 157 9.79 11.29 2.82
CA GLN A 157 10.62 12.40 2.32
C GLN A 157 11.64 12.88 3.35
N ILE A 158 11.23 12.98 4.61
CA ILE A 158 12.04 13.60 5.68
C ILE A 158 13.11 12.65 6.20
N VAL A 159 12.78 11.36 6.27
CA VAL A 159 13.66 10.37 6.87
C VAL A 159 14.58 9.76 5.84
N THR A 160 14.12 9.53 4.60
CA THR A 160 14.87 8.69 3.64
C THR A 160 15.74 9.48 2.65
N ASN A 161 15.65 10.81 2.61
CA ASN A 161 16.35 11.66 1.63
C ASN A 161 17.30 12.69 2.28
N PRO A 162 18.50 12.28 2.77
CA PRO A 162 18.96 10.91 2.97
C PRO A 162 18.67 10.43 4.40
N PHE A 163 18.76 9.12 4.61
CA PHE A 163 18.73 8.56 5.95
C PHE A 163 19.99 8.91 6.75
N ASP A 164 19.79 9.25 8.03
CA ASP A 164 20.85 9.54 8.99
C ASP A 164 20.52 8.81 10.29
N ALA A 165 21.17 7.67 10.50
CA ALA A 165 20.96 6.81 11.66
C ALA A 165 21.27 7.51 12.98
N GLY A 166 22.26 8.42 13.00
CA GLY A 166 22.66 9.13 14.21
C GLY A 166 21.62 10.15 14.65
N TRP A 167 21.10 10.95 13.70
CA TRP A 167 19.97 11.84 13.94
C TRP A 167 18.71 11.06 14.32
N PHE A 168 18.38 10.02 13.55
CA PHE A 168 17.15 9.25 13.77
C PHE A 168 17.14 8.55 15.13
N GLY A 169 18.27 7.97 15.54
CA GLY A 169 18.43 7.37 16.88
C GLY A 169 18.42 8.36 18.03
N GLY A 170 18.61 9.66 17.76
CA GLY A 170 18.42 10.73 18.74
C GLY A 170 16.96 11.11 19.00
N LEU A 171 16.02 10.67 18.15
CA LEU A 171 14.60 10.95 18.33
C LEU A 171 13.98 10.12 19.47
N PRO A 172 12.92 10.61 20.15
CA PRO A 172 12.16 9.80 21.10
C PRO A 172 11.63 8.51 20.46
N GLY A 173 11.60 7.41 21.22
CA GLY A 173 11.15 6.11 20.74
C GLY A 173 9.77 6.10 20.07
N SER A 174 8.83 6.88 20.60
CA SER A 174 7.51 7.06 20.00
C SER A 174 7.56 7.72 18.62
N MET A 175 8.46 8.69 18.43
CA MET A 175 8.68 9.36 17.13
C MET A 175 9.37 8.41 16.14
N GLN A 176 10.35 7.64 16.60
CA GLN A 176 10.99 6.62 15.78
C GLN A 176 9.96 5.59 15.30
N PHE A 177 9.12 5.09 16.20
CA PHE A 177 8.06 4.14 15.84
C PHE A 177 7.09 4.74 14.83
N PHE A 178 6.58 5.94 15.09
CA PHE A 178 5.65 6.65 14.21
C PHE A 178 6.22 6.80 12.79
N LEU A 179 7.46 7.28 12.66
CA LEU A 179 8.10 7.49 11.36
C LEU A 179 8.42 6.18 10.65
N LEU A 180 8.97 5.18 11.36
CA LEU A 180 9.26 3.87 10.79
C LEU A 180 7.99 3.19 10.30
N ASP A 181 6.92 3.20 11.11
CA ASP A 181 5.65 2.59 10.73
C ASP A 181 5.10 3.16 9.43
N GLN A 182 5.15 4.49 9.24
CA GLN A 182 4.77 5.12 7.98
C GLN A 182 5.67 4.73 6.80
N ILE A 183 6.99 4.70 7.00
CA ILE A 183 7.97 4.35 5.96
C ILE A 183 7.80 2.90 5.54
N PHE A 184 7.71 1.99 6.49
CA PHE A 184 7.56 0.56 6.23
C PHE A 184 6.20 0.25 5.61
N ARG A 185 5.12 0.91 6.05
CA ARG A 185 3.81 0.79 5.41
C ARG A 185 3.87 1.26 3.95
N TYR A 186 4.43 2.45 3.69
CA TYR A 186 4.64 2.95 2.32
C TYR A 186 5.49 1.98 1.49
N SER A 187 6.59 1.49 2.08
CA SER A 187 7.53 0.55 1.44
C SER A 187 6.83 -0.75 1.02
N MET A 188 6.01 -1.34 1.90
CA MET A 188 5.28 -2.59 1.62
C MET A 188 4.10 -2.38 0.65
N GLU A 189 3.39 -1.27 0.77
CA GLU A 189 2.25 -0.94 -0.10
C GLU A 189 2.70 -0.63 -1.53
N ARG A 190 3.76 0.17 -1.66
CA ARG A 190 4.30 0.67 -2.93
C ARG A 190 5.48 -0.15 -3.45
N LEU A 191 5.97 -1.14 -2.72
CA LEU A 191 7.14 -1.95 -3.11
C LEU A 191 8.37 -1.12 -3.43
N VAL A 192 8.69 -0.15 -2.57
CA VAL A 192 9.90 0.67 -2.66
C VAL A 192 10.83 0.30 -1.51
N HIS A 193 12.08 -0.04 -1.79
CA HIS A 193 13.00 -0.53 -0.76
C HIS A 193 13.89 0.58 -0.17
N PHE A 194 13.96 0.66 1.16
CA PHE A 194 14.81 1.59 1.90
C PHE A 194 15.87 0.84 2.72
N PRO A 195 16.99 0.41 2.10
CA PRO A 195 17.96 -0.48 2.73
C PRO A 195 18.61 0.14 3.97
N GLU A 196 18.91 1.44 3.95
CA GLU A 196 19.54 2.12 5.10
C GLU A 196 18.61 2.17 6.32
N VAL A 197 17.30 2.37 6.09
CA VAL A 197 16.28 2.34 7.14
C VAL A 197 16.07 0.91 7.66
N LEU A 198 16.06 -0.08 6.77
CA LEU A 198 15.99 -1.48 7.18
C LEU A 198 17.19 -1.88 8.04
N ASN A 199 18.41 -1.54 7.61
CA ASN A 199 19.63 -1.83 8.36
C ASN A 199 19.59 -1.20 9.76
N TYR A 200 19.01 -0.01 9.90
CA TYR A 200 18.79 0.61 11.21
C TYR A 200 17.82 -0.19 12.09
N LEU A 201 16.71 -0.67 11.51
CA LEU A 201 15.74 -1.49 12.24
C LEU A 201 16.26 -2.88 12.60
N GLU A 202 17.15 -3.45 11.77
CA GLU A 202 17.82 -4.73 12.03
C GLU A 202 18.88 -4.66 13.14
N ASP A 203 19.40 -3.46 13.42
CA ASP A 203 20.39 -3.23 14.47
C ASP A 203 19.72 -3.05 15.84
N ASP A 204 19.63 -4.14 16.61
CA ASP A 204 19.08 -4.09 17.98
C ASP A 204 19.81 -3.09 18.90
N THR A 205 21.06 -2.72 18.59
CA THR A 205 21.81 -1.75 19.39
C THR A 205 21.41 -0.30 19.10
N ALA A 206 20.79 -0.05 17.94
CA ALA A 206 20.29 1.26 17.58
C ALA A 206 19.00 1.63 18.34
N LEU A 207 18.22 0.64 18.77
CA LEU A 207 16.98 0.84 19.52
C LEU A 207 17.24 0.98 21.02
N THR A 208 17.30 2.23 21.50
CA THR A 208 17.57 2.56 22.91
C THR A 208 16.35 2.49 23.85
N ILE A 209 15.21 2.01 23.34
CA ILE A 209 13.94 1.86 24.06
C ILE A 209 13.85 0.58 24.88
N SER A 210 12.89 0.48 25.81
CA SER A 210 12.72 -0.72 26.63
C SER A 210 12.26 -1.93 25.83
N ALA A 211 12.52 -3.14 26.32
CA ALA A 211 12.14 -4.39 25.63
C ALA A 211 10.63 -4.49 25.30
N ILE A 212 9.77 -3.91 26.15
CA ILE A 212 8.30 -3.88 25.89
C ILE A 212 7.99 -2.94 24.72
N GLU A 213 8.68 -1.82 24.62
CA GLU A 213 8.50 -0.84 23.55
C GLU A 213 9.10 -1.30 22.21
N GLN A 214 10.00 -2.31 22.22
CA GLN A 214 10.58 -2.92 21.02
C GLN A 214 9.61 -3.88 20.30
N VAL A 215 8.60 -4.41 21.00
CA VAL A 215 7.62 -5.36 20.43
C VAL A 215 7.07 -4.93 19.05
N PRO A 216 6.54 -3.70 18.87
CA PRO A 216 6.01 -3.29 17.59
C PRO A 216 7.10 -3.13 16.49
N PHE A 217 8.35 -2.84 16.85
CA PHE A 217 9.48 -2.79 15.92
C PHE A 217 9.83 -4.19 15.40
N HIS A 218 9.87 -5.19 16.28
CA HIS A 218 10.08 -6.59 15.89
C HIS A 218 8.97 -7.08 14.95
N ARG A 219 7.71 -6.74 15.22
CA ARG A 219 6.57 -7.12 14.38
C ARG A 219 6.59 -6.41 13.01
N MET A 220 7.03 -5.17 12.96
CA MET A 220 7.24 -4.43 11.72
C MET A 220 8.32 -5.08 10.85
N LEU A 221 9.47 -5.41 11.44
CA LEU A 221 10.56 -6.10 10.78
C LEU A 221 10.14 -7.49 10.27
N ALA A 222 9.35 -8.21 11.07
CA ALA A 222 8.80 -9.51 10.69
C ALA A 222 7.90 -9.43 9.44
N GLY A 223 7.00 -8.44 9.38
CA GLY A 223 6.18 -8.19 8.20
C GLY A 223 7.01 -7.90 6.95
N TYR A 224 8.10 -7.16 7.11
CA TYR A 224 9.02 -6.86 6.02
C TYR A 224 9.75 -8.11 5.50
N TYR A 225 10.34 -8.90 6.40
CA TYR A 225 11.00 -10.15 6.05
C TYR A 225 10.08 -11.13 5.34
N LEU A 226 8.82 -11.21 5.78
CA LEU A 226 7.81 -12.04 5.14
C LEU A 226 7.66 -11.67 3.66
N LEU A 227 7.41 -10.40 3.34
CA LEU A 227 7.20 -9.96 1.95
C LEU A 227 8.47 -10.05 1.09
N GLN A 228 9.65 -9.94 1.71
CA GLN A 228 10.94 -10.21 1.05
C GLN A 228 11.22 -11.71 0.82
N GLY A 229 10.50 -12.61 1.52
CA GLY A 229 10.81 -14.04 1.53
C GLY A 229 12.05 -14.40 2.35
N ARG A 230 12.49 -13.54 3.28
CA ARG A 230 13.61 -13.80 4.18
C ARG A 230 13.17 -14.65 5.37
N PHE A 231 12.66 -15.85 5.09
CA PHE A 231 12.06 -16.72 6.11
C PHE A 231 13.06 -17.16 7.20
N ASP A 232 14.32 -17.42 6.85
CA ASP A 232 15.36 -17.72 7.84
C ASP A 232 15.56 -16.58 8.85
N ALA A 233 15.56 -15.32 8.36
CA ALA A 233 15.69 -14.14 9.21
C ALA A 233 14.42 -13.92 10.07
N LEU A 234 13.25 -14.20 9.51
CA LEU A 234 11.98 -14.17 10.23
C LEU A 234 11.93 -15.21 11.36
N GLN A 235 12.34 -16.45 11.09
CA GLN A 235 12.43 -17.51 12.11
C GLN A 235 13.41 -17.11 13.22
N ALA A 236 14.62 -16.66 12.85
CA ALA A 236 15.61 -16.21 13.82
C ALA A 236 15.12 -15.03 14.67
N LEU A 237 14.36 -14.10 14.08
CA LEU A 237 13.75 -12.98 14.80
C LEU A 237 12.70 -13.45 15.81
N ILE A 238 11.83 -14.38 15.40
CA ILE A 238 10.80 -14.97 16.28
C ILE A 238 11.45 -15.76 17.42
N GLU A 239 12.46 -16.58 17.14
CA GLU A 239 13.17 -17.37 18.15
C GLU A 239 13.88 -16.48 19.17
N ARG A 240 14.56 -15.44 18.70
CA ARG A 240 15.32 -14.52 19.56
C ARG A 240 14.43 -13.67 20.45
N HIS A 241 13.28 -13.22 19.92
CA HIS A 241 12.38 -12.28 20.58
C HIS A 241 10.98 -12.86 20.80
N GLY A 242 10.89 -14.13 21.22
CA GLY A 242 9.63 -14.89 21.32
C GLY A 242 8.50 -14.17 22.05
N ASP A 243 8.80 -13.44 23.14
CA ASP A 243 7.81 -12.65 23.89
C ASP A 243 7.15 -11.55 23.04
N SER A 244 7.85 -11.02 22.04
CA SER A 244 7.31 -10.01 21.12
C SER A 244 6.27 -10.60 20.16
N PHE A 245 6.29 -11.92 19.94
CA PHE A 245 5.45 -12.58 18.94
C PHE A 245 4.25 -13.32 19.53
N LEU A 246 4.09 -13.32 20.85
CA LEU A 246 2.92 -13.89 21.50
C LEU A 246 1.63 -13.17 21.03
N GLY A 247 0.64 -13.95 20.59
CA GLY A 247 -0.63 -13.45 20.09
C GLY A 247 -0.52 -12.68 18.77
N SER A 248 0.56 -12.84 18.01
CA SER A 248 0.80 -12.03 16.80
C SER A 248 0.40 -12.73 15.49
N GLY A 249 0.37 -14.06 15.48
CA GLY A 249 0.12 -14.89 14.30
C GLY A 249 1.33 -15.07 13.39
N PHE A 250 2.50 -14.46 13.68
CA PHE A 250 3.69 -14.58 12.83
C PHE A 250 4.29 -15.99 12.82
N ALA A 251 4.28 -16.70 13.95
CA ALA A 251 4.75 -18.08 14.02
C ALA A 251 3.89 -19.00 13.13
N GLY A 252 2.56 -18.88 13.24
CA GLY A 252 1.62 -19.63 12.41
C GLY A 252 1.77 -19.32 10.92
N THR A 253 1.95 -18.04 10.58
CA THR A 253 2.17 -17.57 9.22
C THR A 253 3.45 -18.15 8.62
N THR A 254 4.54 -18.11 9.38
CA THR A 254 5.84 -18.60 8.94
C THR A 254 5.80 -20.11 8.70
N ALA A 255 5.23 -20.88 9.63
CA ALA A 255 5.09 -22.33 9.47
C ALA A 255 4.21 -22.71 8.27
N PHE A 256 3.08 -22.00 8.07
CA PHE A 256 2.22 -22.21 6.90
C PHE A 256 2.96 -21.96 5.59
N LEU A 257 3.67 -20.83 5.46
CA LEU A 257 4.41 -20.48 4.25
C LEU A 257 5.58 -21.44 3.99
N LEU A 258 6.20 -22.00 5.02
CA LEU A 258 7.25 -23.02 4.89
C LEU A 258 6.70 -24.45 4.63
N GLY A 259 5.38 -24.59 4.45
CA GLY A 259 4.73 -25.85 4.08
C GLY A 259 4.29 -26.74 5.25
N ASP A 260 4.49 -26.32 6.50
CA ASP A 260 3.95 -27.00 7.68
C ASP A 260 2.62 -26.37 8.12
N GLY A 261 1.60 -26.56 7.28
CA GLY A 261 0.25 -26.03 7.55
C GLY A 261 -0.36 -26.52 8.86
N LYS A 262 0.02 -27.72 9.34
CA LYS A 262 -0.48 -28.26 10.61
C LYS A 262 0.11 -27.51 11.81
N ALA A 263 1.42 -27.32 11.84
CA ALA A 263 2.06 -26.50 12.87
C ALA A 263 1.63 -25.04 12.77
N GLY A 264 1.43 -24.54 11.55
CA GLY A 264 0.91 -23.20 11.28
C GLY A 264 -0.45 -22.96 11.94
N LEU A 265 -1.42 -23.82 11.66
CA LEU A 265 -2.76 -23.74 12.26
C LEU A 265 -2.75 -23.90 13.78
N ALA A 266 -1.96 -24.83 14.32
CA ALA A 266 -1.83 -24.98 15.77
C ALA A 266 -1.29 -23.70 16.45
N SER A 267 -0.31 -23.05 15.82
CA SER A 267 0.25 -21.79 16.32
C SER A 267 -0.75 -20.63 16.22
N PHE A 268 -1.54 -20.57 15.14
CA PHE A 268 -2.62 -19.59 15.01
C PHE A 268 -3.70 -19.79 16.07
N GLU A 269 -4.09 -21.03 16.35
CA GLU A 269 -5.08 -21.37 17.38
C GLU A 269 -4.59 -20.92 18.77
N GLU A 270 -3.32 -21.21 19.13
CA GLU A 270 -2.73 -20.76 20.39
C GLU A 270 -2.71 -19.23 20.52
N ASP A 271 -2.32 -18.52 19.46
CA ASP A 271 -2.27 -17.06 19.46
C ASP A 271 -3.68 -16.44 19.54
N LEU A 272 -4.68 -17.02 18.86
CA LEU A 272 -6.07 -16.57 18.96
C LEU A 272 -6.64 -16.82 20.35
N GLU A 273 -6.34 -17.94 21.00
CA GLU A 273 -6.75 -18.19 22.38
C GLU A 273 -6.21 -17.12 23.31
N ARG A 274 -4.93 -16.74 23.18
CA ARG A 274 -4.31 -15.67 23.95
C ARG A 274 -4.96 -14.32 23.67
N LEU A 275 -5.16 -13.95 22.41
CA LEU A 275 -5.81 -12.70 22.04
C LEU A 275 -7.23 -12.60 22.61
N ASN A 276 -7.98 -13.71 22.58
CA ASN A 276 -9.35 -13.75 23.06
C ASN A 276 -9.47 -13.71 24.59
N GLN A 277 -8.41 -13.97 25.37
CA GLN A 277 -8.41 -13.75 26.83
C GLN A 277 -8.61 -12.28 27.20
N TYR A 278 -8.19 -11.37 26.31
CA TYR A 278 -8.32 -9.93 26.49
C TYR A 278 -9.44 -9.31 25.65
N ALA A 279 -10.10 -10.11 24.82
CA ALA A 279 -11.19 -9.66 23.98
C ALA A 279 -12.50 -9.51 24.76
N GLY A 280 -13.36 -8.59 24.31
CA GLY A 280 -14.73 -8.48 24.81
C GLY A 280 -15.62 -9.63 24.33
N GLN A 281 -16.93 -9.55 24.60
CA GLN A 281 -17.91 -10.59 24.27
C GLN A 281 -18.01 -10.94 22.76
N GLY A 282 -17.48 -10.11 21.87
CA GLY A 282 -17.46 -10.34 20.41
C GLY A 282 -16.26 -11.11 19.89
N GLY A 283 -15.28 -11.44 20.75
CA GLY A 283 -14.00 -12.01 20.34
C GLY A 283 -13.13 -11.04 19.53
N THR A 284 -11.97 -11.52 19.10
CA THR A 284 -11.06 -10.81 18.20
C THR A 284 -10.40 -11.78 17.23
N PHE A 285 -9.88 -11.23 16.13
CA PHE A 285 -9.13 -11.96 15.13
C PHE A 285 -7.86 -11.18 14.77
N PHE A 286 -6.93 -11.82 14.07
CA PHE A 286 -5.73 -11.15 13.57
C PHE A 286 -6.09 -10.10 12.50
N PHE A 287 -5.37 -8.99 12.50
CA PHE A 287 -5.44 -7.93 11.48
C PHE A 287 -4.22 -8.00 10.55
N GLY A 288 -4.23 -7.25 9.45
CA GLY A 288 -3.14 -7.19 8.49
C GLY A 288 -2.69 -8.56 7.92
N LEU A 289 -1.37 -8.70 7.71
CA LEU A 289 -0.75 -9.87 7.07
C LEU A 289 -1.12 -11.19 7.74
N THR A 290 -0.99 -11.28 9.06
CA THR A 290 -1.16 -12.55 9.78
C THR A 290 -2.61 -13.01 9.78
N GLY A 291 -3.58 -12.08 9.72
CA GLY A 291 -4.99 -12.41 9.51
C GLY A 291 -5.28 -12.97 8.12
N ILE A 292 -4.68 -12.39 7.08
CA ILE A 292 -4.77 -12.93 5.71
C ILE A 292 -4.21 -14.36 5.68
N PHE A 293 -2.99 -14.59 6.20
CA PHE A 293 -2.38 -15.91 6.16
C PHE A 293 -3.07 -16.95 7.05
N CYS A 294 -3.67 -16.55 8.18
CA CYS A 294 -4.50 -17.45 8.98
C CYS A 294 -5.73 -17.92 8.18
N ILE A 295 -6.40 -17.02 7.46
CA ILE A 295 -7.52 -17.39 6.58
C ILE A 295 -7.04 -18.31 5.45
N LEU A 296 -5.92 -17.99 4.81
CA LEU A 296 -5.35 -18.82 3.74
C LEU A 296 -5.00 -20.23 4.24
N ALA A 297 -4.48 -20.36 5.47
CA ALA A 297 -4.19 -21.66 6.08
C ALA A 297 -5.47 -22.49 6.33
N LEU A 298 -6.57 -21.85 6.75
CA LEU A 298 -7.88 -22.52 6.89
C LEU A 298 -8.41 -22.97 5.53
N LEU A 299 -8.32 -22.13 4.51
CA LEU A 299 -8.73 -22.47 3.14
C LEU A 299 -7.91 -23.63 2.57
N ALA A 300 -6.59 -23.64 2.81
CA ALA A 300 -5.70 -24.71 2.39
C ALA A 300 -6.01 -26.05 3.09
N ARG A 301 -6.47 -26.01 4.35
CA ARG A 301 -6.89 -27.20 5.10
C ARG A 301 -8.21 -27.78 4.55
N GLY A 302 -9.18 -26.92 4.25
CA GLY A 302 -10.42 -27.29 3.56
C GLY A 302 -11.29 -28.33 4.30
N GLN A 303 -11.25 -28.38 5.63
CA GLN A 303 -12.06 -29.30 6.44
C GLN A 303 -13.47 -28.75 6.70
N GLU A 304 -14.37 -29.63 7.14
CA GLU A 304 -15.72 -29.24 7.56
C GLU A 304 -15.64 -28.19 8.69
N GLY A 305 -16.25 -27.02 8.44
CA GLY A 305 -16.24 -25.90 9.38
C GLY A 305 -15.20 -24.82 9.07
N ASP A 306 -14.19 -25.08 8.23
CA ASP A 306 -13.16 -24.07 7.89
C ASP A 306 -13.75 -22.86 7.16
N LEU A 307 -14.64 -23.08 6.19
CA LEU A 307 -15.34 -21.98 5.52
C LEU A 307 -16.15 -21.11 6.50
N ARG A 308 -16.82 -21.74 7.47
CA ARG A 308 -17.57 -21.01 8.51
C ARG A 308 -16.61 -20.21 9.41
N ALA A 309 -15.45 -20.77 9.75
CA ALA A 309 -14.43 -20.07 10.52
C ALA A 309 -13.88 -18.87 9.74
N VAL A 310 -13.65 -19.01 8.43
CA VAL A 310 -13.25 -17.91 7.55
C VAL A 310 -14.30 -16.80 7.51
N ILE A 311 -15.57 -17.13 7.28
CA ILE A 311 -16.67 -16.15 7.29
C ILE A 311 -16.79 -15.45 8.66
N GLY A 312 -16.60 -16.19 9.76
CA GLY A 312 -16.58 -15.62 11.10
C GLY A 312 -15.42 -14.62 11.29
N ALA A 313 -14.22 -15.01 10.86
CA ALA A 313 -13.02 -14.18 10.94
C ALA A 313 -13.15 -12.89 10.10
N THR A 314 -13.57 -12.99 8.84
CA THR A 314 -13.79 -11.83 7.97
C THR A 314 -14.87 -10.91 8.54
N THR A 315 -15.95 -11.45 9.10
CA THR A 315 -17.00 -10.65 9.75
C THR A 315 -16.46 -9.83 10.93
N ILE A 316 -15.61 -10.43 11.79
CA ILE A 316 -15.00 -9.74 12.93
C ILE A 316 -14.08 -8.60 12.46
N VAL A 317 -13.22 -8.88 11.47
CA VAL A 317 -12.27 -7.90 10.94
C VAL A 317 -13.01 -6.75 10.26
N LEU A 318 -13.96 -7.04 9.36
CA LEU A 318 -14.70 -6.01 8.61
C LEU A 318 -15.63 -5.17 9.50
N ALA A 319 -16.09 -5.70 10.63
CA ALA A 319 -16.82 -4.92 11.63
C ALA A 319 -15.94 -3.87 12.33
N SER A 320 -14.65 -4.19 12.51
CA SER A 320 -13.68 -3.37 13.25
C SER A 320 -12.85 -2.44 12.35
N CYS A 321 -12.75 -2.75 11.07
CA CYS A 321 -11.78 -2.19 10.12
C CYS A 321 -12.50 -1.51 8.94
N LYS A 322 -13.30 -0.47 9.21
CA LYS A 322 -13.98 0.32 8.15
C LYS A 322 -13.05 1.42 7.64
N GLY A 323 -12.69 1.35 6.36
CA GLY A 323 -11.79 2.29 5.69
C GLY A 323 -10.30 2.05 5.97
N CYS A 324 -9.96 0.90 6.56
CA CYS A 324 -8.56 0.56 6.84
C CYS A 324 -7.86 -0.01 5.58
N PRO A 325 -6.51 -0.04 5.55
CA PRO A 325 -5.82 -0.44 4.33
C PRO A 325 -6.04 -1.88 3.86
N GLU A 326 -6.19 -2.80 4.80
CA GLU A 326 -6.41 -4.23 4.56
C GLU A 326 -7.89 -4.62 4.34
N GLU A 327 -8.83 -3.69 4.39
CA GLU A 327 -10.26 -3.99 4.25
C GLU A 327 -10.56 -4.77 2.95
N LEU A 328 -9.98 -4.30 1.83
CA LEU A 328 -10.24 -4.88 0.52
C LEU A 328 -9.83 -6.36 0.41
N PRO A 329 -8.60 -6.78 0.80
CA PRO A 329 -8.24 -8.19 0.90
C PRO A 329 -9.27 -9.04 1.67
N PHE A 330 -9.70 -8.58 2.85
CA PHE A 330 -10.67 -9.32 3.67
C PHE A 330 -12.05 -9.39 3.01
N ARG A 331 -12.50 -8.34 2.32
CA ARG A 331 -13.75 -8.37 1.54
C ARG A 331 -13.67 -9.39 0.41
N PHE A 332 -12.53 -9.53 -0.27
CA PHE A 332 -12.37 -10.53 -1.33
C PHE A 332 -12.26 -11.96 -0.79
N LEU A 333 -11.62 -12.17 0.37
CA LEU A 333 -11.61 -13.46 1.05
C LEU A 333 -13.03 -13.86 1.52
N ASP A 334 -13.80 -12.91 2.05
CA ASP A 334 -15.21 -13.11 2.42
C ASP A 334 -16.07 -13.45 1.19
N ALA A 335 -15.90 -12.71 0.10
CA ALA A 335 -16.59 -12.96 -1.16
C ALA A 335 -16.31 -14.36 -1.71
N TYR A 336 -15.04 -14.81 -1.66
CA TYR A 336 -14.69 -16.18 -2.03
C TYR A 336 -15.40 -17.19 -1.12
N ALA A 337 -15.29 -17.05 0.21
CA ALA A 337 -15.88 -18.01 1.15
C ALA A 337 -17.40 -18.14 0.99
N ARG A 338 -18.11 -17.01 0.78
CA ARG A 338 -19.56 -17.02 0.54
C ARG A 338 -19.96 -17.51 -0.84
N SER A 339 -19.10 -17.34 -1.85
CA SER A 339 -19.37 -17.87 -3.19
C SER A 339 -19.52 -19.39 -3.21
N VAL A 340 -18.81 -20.09 -2.32
CA VAL A 340 -18.92 -21.54 -2.15
C VAL A 340 -20.29 -21.94 -1.55
N GLU A 341 -20.97 -21.03 -0.86
CA GLU A 341 -22.32 -21.19 -0.31
C GLU A 341 -23.42 -20.60 -1.23
N ASP A 342 -23.10 -20.26 -2.49
CA ASP A 342 -24.00 -19.59 -3.45
C ASP A 342 -24.52 -18.20 -2.99
N ASP A 343 -23.81 -17.53 -2.07
CA ASP A 343 -24.14 -16.21 -1.50
C ASP A 343 -23.12 -15.12 -1.90
N LEU A 344 -22.92 -14.93 -3.22
CA LEU A 344 -21.98 -13.94 -3.73
C LEU A 344 -22.41 -12.50 -3.36
N PRO A 345 -21.52 -11.68 -2.77
CA PRO A 345 -21.80 -10.26 -2.51
C PRO A 345 -21.83 -9.44 -3.81
N ASP A 346 -22.10 -8.14 -3.70
CA ASP A 346 -22.09 -7.23 -4.85
C ASP A 346 -20.68 -7.10 -5.46
N MET A 347 -20.43 -7.93 -6.48
CA MET A 347 -19.15 -7.97 -7.21
C MET A 347 -18.88 -6.70 -8.00
N LEU A 348 -19.88 -5.87 -8.30
CA LEU A 348 -19.67 -4.60 -9.01
C LEU A 348 -18.96 -3.60 -8.09
N GLU A 349 -19.44 -3.44 -6.86
CA GLU A 349 -18.83 -2.55 -5.87
C GLU A 349 -17.38 -2.96 -5.57
N LEU A 350 -17.14 -4.26 -5.35
CA LEU A 350 -15.79 -4.79 -5.10
C LEU A 350 -14.85 -4.54 -6.29
N SER A 351 -15.34 -4.69 -7.52
CA SER A 351 -14.55 -4.44 -8.73
C SER A 351 -14.20 -2.97 -8.91
N GLU A 352 -15.09 -2.04 -8.52
CA GLU A 352 -14.80 -0.60 -8.55
C GLU A 352 -13.74 -0.21 -7.52
N GLN A 353 -13.82 -0.78 -6.31
CA GLN A 353 -12.81 -0.56 -5.27
C GLN A 353 -11.45 -1.11 -5.69
N LEU A 354 -11.40 -2.30 -6.29
CA LEU A 354 -10.16 -2.88 -6.79
C LEU A 354 -9.51 -2.05 -7.92
N LYS A 355 -10.30 -1.36 -8.75
CA LYS A 355 -9.74 -0.46 -9.77
C LYS A 355 -9.03 0.77 -9.19
N ALA A 356 -9.47 1.22 -8.02
CA ALA A 356 -8.85 2.33 -7.31
C ALA A 356 -7.74 1.88 -6.34
N GLU A 357 -7.49 0.56 -6.26
CA GLU A 357 -6.48 -0.01 -5.38
C GLU A 357 -5.09 0.19 -5.97
N GLU A 358 -4.19 0.71 -5.15
CA GLU A 358 -2.80 0.96 -5.52
C GLU A 358 -1.81 0.18 -4.64
N ARG A 359 -2.31 -0.52 -3.61
CA ARG A 359 -1.48 -1.30 -2.68
C ARG A 359 -1.26 -2.71 -3.21
N SER A 360 0.01 -3.06 -3.28
CA SER A 360 0.45 -4.26 -4.00
C SER A 360 -0.11 -5.56 -3.42
N LEU A 361 0.00 -5.77 -2.11
CA LEU A 361 -0.55 -6.99 -1.50
C LEU A 361 -2.07 -7.09 -1.69
N SER A 362 -2.80 -5.97 -1.54
CA SER A 362 -4.25 -5.94 -1.76
C SER A 362 -4.60 -6.35 -3.18
N THR A 363 -3.90 -5.80 -4.18
CA THR A 363 -4.07 -6.22 -5.58
C THR A 363 -3.83 -7.72 -5.78
N LEU A 364 -2.74 -8.27 -5.22
CA LEU A 364 -2.41 -9.70 -5.35
C LEU A 364 -3.52 -10.58 -4.76
N ILE A 365 -3.90 -10.35 -3.49
CA ILE A 365 -4.90 -11.17 -2.79
C ILE A 365 -6.28 -11.04 -3.45
N SER A 366 -6.68 -9.85 -3.86
CA SER A 366 -7.96 -9.64 -4.54
C SER A 366 -8.04 -10.34 -5.90
N ILE A 367 -6.99 -10.25 -6.72
CA ILE A 367 -6.95 -10.96 -8.02
C ILE A 367 -6.90 -12.47 -7.81
N LEU A 368 -6.19 -12.94 -6.79
CA LEU A 368 -6.14 -14.35 -6.43
C LEU A 368 -7.54 -14.88 -6.05
N CYS A 369 -8.29 -14.16 -5.21
CA CYS A 369 -9.66 -14.53 -4.89
C CYS A 369 -10.58 -14.53 -6.12
N LEU A 370 -10.46 -13.53 -7.01
CA LEU A 370 -11.22 -13.52 -8.28
C LEU A 370 -10.92 -14.75 -9.14
N HIS A 371 -9.64 -15.15 -9.19
CA HIS A 371 -9.23 -16.36 -9.90
C HIS A 371 -9.86 -17.62 -9.28
N TRP A 372 -9.87 -17.75 -7.96
CA TRP A 372 -10.51 -18.88 -7.27
C TRP A 372 -12.03 -18.95 -7.45
N ILE A 373 -12.71 -17.79 -7.50
CA ILE A 373 -14.14 -17.70 -7.83
C ILE A 373 -14.40 -18.14 -9.28
N GLY A 374 -13.37 -18.18 -10.13
CA GLY A 374 -13.48 -18.54 -11.55
C GLY A 374 -13.79 -17.35 -12.46
N VAL A 375 -13.59 -16.12 -11.98
CA VAL A 375 -13.75 -14.91 -12.79
C VAL A 375 -12.59 -14.80 -13.79
N GLU A 376 -12.92 -14.50 -15.05
CA GLU A 376 -11.90 -14.16 -16.04
C GLU A 376 -11.26 -12.81 -15.69
N ILE A 377 -9.95 -12.80 -15.45
CA ILE A 377 -9.24 -11.61 -14.99
C ILE A 377 -9.09 -10.60 -16.14
N PRO A 378 -9.67 -9.39 -16.05
CA PRO A 378 -9.59 -8.39 -17.11
C PRO A 378 -8.15 -7.94 -17.40
N PRO A 379 -7.86 -7.48 -18.63
CA PRO A 379 -6.52 -7.01 -19.02
C PRO A 379 -5.95 -5.90 -18.12
N GLU A 380 -6.82 -5.02 -17.60
CA GLU A 380 -6.43 -3.92 -16.70
C GLU A 380 -5.81 -4.47 -15.40
N LEU A 381 -6.41 -5.51 -14.81
CA LEU A 381 -5.94 -6.14 -13.59
C LEU A 381 -4.70 -7.00 -13.85
N GLN A 382 -4.62 -7.66 -15.00
CA GLN A 382 -3.39 -8.35 -15.41
C GLN A 382 -2.23 -7.35 -15.55
N LYS A 383 -2.47 -6.16 -16.11
CA LYS A 383 -1.46 -5.11 -16.21
C LYS A 383 -1.02 -4.62 -14.82
N ALA A 384 -1.94 -4.41 -13.89
CA ALA A 384 -1.62 -4.06 -12.51
C ALA A 384 -0.77 -5.15 -11.84
N LEU A 385 -1.12 -6.43 -12.03
CA LEU A 385 -0.35 -7.56 -11.50
C LEU A 385 1.06 -7.68 -12.12
N ASN A 386 1.22 -7.35 -13.41
CA ASN A 386 2.55 -7.26 -14.04
C ASN A 386 3.39 -6.12 -13.44
N ALA A 387 2.80 -4.93 -13.26
CA ALA A 387 3.50 -3.81 -12.65
C ALA A 387 3.96 -4.15 -11.22
N LEU A 388 3.10 -4.81 -10.43
CA LEU A 388 3.45 -5.34 -9.12
C LEU A 388 4.60 -6.34 -9.20
N TYR A 389 4.52 -7.32 -10.12
CA TYR A 389 5.56 -8.33 -10.31
C TYR A 389 6.93 -7.69 -10.58
N ASP A 390 6.99 -6.79 -11.56
CA ASP A 390 8.23 -6.11 -11.94
C ASP A 390 8.77 -5.29 -10.76
N GLN A 391 7.92 -4.50 -10.11
CA GLN A 391 8.31 -3.64 -9.00
C GLN A 391 8.78 -4.43 -7.77
N ALA A 392 8.08 -5.50 -7.41
CA ALA A 392 8.47 -6.38 -6.30
C ALA A 392 9.83 -7.02 -6.56
N ARG A 393 10.05 -7.49 -7.80
CA ARG A 393 11.30 -8.13 -8.20
C ARG A 393 12.48 -7.16 -8.20
N GLU A 394 12.28 -5.94 -8.70
CA GLU A 394 13.32 -4.91 -8.74
C GLU A 394 13.70 -4.40 -7.33
N ASN A 395 12.73 -4.37 -6.40
CA ASN A 395 12.93 -3.85 -5.04
C ASN A 395 13.15 -4.94 -3.98
N GLY A 396 13.34 -6.19 -4.37
CA GLY A 396 13.71 -7.28 -3.45
C GLY A 396 12.56 -7.81 -2.57
N PHE A 397 11.30 -7.56 -2.93
CA PHE A 397 10.12 -8.20 -2.33
C PHE A 397 9.86 -9.57 -2.99
N LEU A 398 10.81 -10.49 -2.83
CA LEU A 398 10.90 -11.70 -3.66
C LEU A 398 9.73 -12.67 -3.48
N TRP A 399 9.16 -12.77 -2.28
CA TRP A 399 7.98 -13.62 -2.06
C TRP A 399 6.77 -13.08 -2.83
N LEU A 400 6.50 -11.76 -2.76
CA LEU A 400 5.42 -11.14 -3.54
C LEU A 400 5.63 -11.29 -5.05
N ALA A 401 6.85 -11.07 -5.52
CA ALA A 401 7.19 -11.24 -6.93
C ALA A 401 6.95 -12.70 -7.39
N MET A 402 7.32 -13.68 -6.56
CA MET A 402 7.10 -15.10 -6.83
C MET A 402 5.61 -15.44 -6.97
N GLU A 403 4.78 -15.02 -6.01
CA GLU A 403 3.33 -15.30 -6.06
C GLU A 403 2.65 -14.59 -7.24
N ALA A 404 3.07 -13.36 -7.56
CA ALA A 404 2.54 -12.63 -8.72
C ALA A 404 2.90 -13.32 -10.04
N ALA A 405 4.15 -13.81 -10.18
CA ALA A 405 4.58 -14.56 -11.36
C ALA A 405 3.83 -15.89 -11.51
N GLU A 406 3.62 -16.62 -10.41
CA GLU A 406 2.86 -17.87 -10.39
C GLU A 406 1.39 -17.62 -10.81
N LEU A 407 0.77 -16.58 -10.26
CA LEU A 407 -0.61 -16.20 -10.59
C LEU A 407 -0.75 -15.77 -12.06
N LEU A 408 0.17 -14.94 -12.57
CA LEU A 408 0.22 -14.53 -13.97
C LEU A 408 0.34 -15.74 -14.91
N ALA A 409 1.21 -16.70 -14.59
CA ALA A 409 1.39 -17.90 -15.39
C ALA A 409 0.24 -18.93 -15.23
N THR A 410 -0.57 -18.80 -14.19
CA THR A 410 -1.81 -19.58 -14.01
C THR A 410 -2.95 -18.97 -14.83
N ILE A 411 -3.04 -17.65 -14.91
CA ILE A 411 -4.02 -16.92 -15.73
C ILE A 411 -3.71 -17.07 -17.22
N ASP A 412 -2.43 -16.94 -17.61
CA ASP A 412 -1.96 -17.07 -18.99
C ASP A 412 -0.88 -18.16 -19.11
N PRO A 413 -1.25 -19.37 -19.57
CA PRO A 413 -0.32 -20.48 -19.74
C PRO A 413 0.84 -20.23 -20.72
N GLN A 414 0.79 -19.17 -21.55
CA GLN A 414 1.89 -18.83 -22.46
C GLN A 414 3.11 -18.26 -21.71
N ARG A 415 2.94 -17.87 -20.44
CA ARG A 415 4.00 -17.31 -19.58
C ARG A 415 4.85 -18.40 -18.93
N GLU A 416 5.38 -19.32 -19.73
CA GLU A 416 6.22 -20.42 -19.24
C GLU A 416 7.48 -19.93 -18.50
N ALA A 417 8.04 -18.79 -18.94
CA ALA A 417 9.21 -18.17 -18.29
C ALA A 417 8.90 -17.68 -16.87
N ASP A 418 7.74 -17.06 -16.66
CA ASP A 418 7.30 -16.57 -15.35
C ASP A 418 7.07 -17.76 -14.40
N ARG A 419 6.45 -18.84 -14.90
CA ARG A 419 6.28 -20.10 -14.15
C ARG A 419 7.62 -20.71 -13.73
N ALA A 420 8.56 -20.82 -14.66
CA ALA A 420 9.88 -21.38 -14.38
C ALA A 420 10.66 -20.53 -13.38
N TRP A 421 10.53 -19.21 -13.46
CA TRP A 421 11.12 -18.30 -12.49
C TRP A 421 10.47 -18.43 -11.11
N ALA A 422 9.14 -18.48 -11.03
CA ALA A 422 8.41 -18.67 -9.76
C ALA A 422 8.80 -19.99 -9.08
N GLU A 423 8.86 -21.10 -9.83
CA GLU A 423 9.31 -22.40 -9.32
C GLU A 423 10.75 -22.35 -8.78
N LYS A 424 11.65 -21.67 -9.50
CA LYS A 424 13.01 -21.47 -9.03
C LYS A 424 13.06 -20.66 -7.74
N MET A 425 12.31 -19.56 -7.65
CA MET A 425 12.26 -18.73 -6.44
C MET A 425 11.65 -19.51 -5.27
N ARG A 426 10.59 -20.29 -5.50
CA ARG A 426 9.97 -21.17 -4.52
C ARG A 426 11.01 -22.10 -3.87
N GLY A 427 11.83 -22.76 -4.69
CA GLY A 427 12.92 -23.60 -4.21
C GLY A 427 14.04 -22.84 -3.49
N GLN A 428 14.32 -21.58 -3.86
CA GLN A 428 15.33 -20.75 -3.21
C GLN A 428 14.86 -20.18 -1.87
N LEU A 429 13.60 -19.77 -1.78
CA LEU A 429 13.00 -19.24 -0.56
C LEU A 429 12.57 -20.36 0.41
N GLY A 430 12.44 -21.60 -0.08
CA GLY A 430 12.05 -22.75 0.74
C GLY A 430 10.59 -22.72 1.18
N CYS A 431 9.70 -22.08 0.40
CA CYS A 431 8.31 -21.85 0.77
C CYS A 431 7.32 -22.55 -0.19
N GLY A 432 6.06 -22.68 0.24
CA GLY A 432 4.94 -23.03 -0.63
C GLY A 432 4.46 -21.83 -1.46
N THR A 433 3.45 -22.07 -2.30
CA THR A 433 2.71 -21.00 -2.99
C THR A 433 1.28 -20.93 -2.51
N ILE A 434 0.78 -19.72 -2.35
CA ILE A 434 -0.63 -19.51 -2.02
C ILE A 434 -1.55 -19.65 -3.23
N VAL A 435 -1.05 -19.57 -4.47
CA VAL A 435 -1.89 -19.55 -5.68
C VAL A 435 -2.77 -20.80 -5.82
N HIS A 436 -2.20 -21.96 -5.46
CA HIS A 436 -2.81 -23.27 -5.70
C HIS A 436 -3.44 -23.91 -4.45
N ILE A 437 -3.63 -23.17 -3.36
CA ILE A 437 -4.23 -23.71 -2.12
C ILE A 437 -5.73 -24.02 -2.29
N VAL A 438 -6.37 -23.35 -3.24
CA VAL A 438 -7.74 -23.62 -3.70
C VAL A 438 -7.68 -23.97 -5.18
N SER A 439 -8.39 -25.04 -5.55
CA SER A 439 -8.65 -25.34 -6.97
C SER A 439 -9.92 -24.61 -7.42
N PRO A 440 -9.88 -23.77 -8.47
CA PRO A 440 -11.09 -23.20 -9.04
C PRO A 440 -12.04 -24.32 -9.45
N ASP A 441 -13.29 -24.26 -9.02
CA ASP A 441 -14.23 -25.33 -9.31
C ASP A 441 -14.53 -25.35 -10.82
N GLU A 442 -14.02 -26.36 -11.54
CA GLU A 442 -14.26 -26.53 -12.97
C GLU A 442 -15.73 -26.81 -13.28
N SER A 443 -16.56 -27.09 -12.26
CA SER A 443 -17.96 -27.50 -12.38
C SER A 443 -18.81 -26.52 -13.20
N TRP A 444 -18.62 -25.20 -13.08
CA TRP A 444 -19.36 -24.23 -13.89
C TRP A 444 -18.84 -24.19 -15.34
N LYS A 445 -17.52 -24.29 -15.55
CA LYS A 445 -16.90 -24.35 -16.88
C LYS A 445 -17.32 -25.61 -17.62
N GLN A 446 -17.37 -26.74 -16.93
CA GLN A 446 -17.87 -28.02 -17.42
C GLN A 446 -19.38 -27.96 -17.68
N SER A 447 -20.18 -27.38 -16.77
CA SER A 447 -21.62 -27.20 -16.96
C SER A 447 -21.93 -26.29 -18.15
N LEU A 448 -21.18 -25.20 -18.35
CA LEU A 448 -21.31 -24.31 -19.49
C LEU A 448 -20.87 -24.99 -20.80
N GLN A 449 -19.79 -25.76 -20.78
CA GLN A 449 -19.33 -26.54 -21.93
C GLN A 449 -20.31 -27.66 -22.30
N GLU A 450 -20.90 -28.34 -21.33
CA GLU A 450 -21.98 -29.31 -21.54
C GLU A 450 -23.24 -28.61 -22.06
N LEU A 451 -23.60 -27.44 -21.54
CA LEU A 451 -24.71 -26.62 -22.10
C LEU A 451 -24.44 -26.21 -23.56
N ILE A 452 -23.19 -25.85 -23.89
CA ILE A 452 -22.74 -25.50 -25.25
C ILE A 452 -22.76 -26.72 -26.17
N LYS A 453 -22.36 -27.91 -25.70
CA LYS A 453 -22.45 -29.16 -26.45
C LYS A 453 -23.91 -29.56 -26.70
N VAL A 454 -24.76 -29.47 -25.68
CA VAL A 454 -26.20 -29.74 -25.77
C VAL A 454 -26.89 -28.76 -26.73
N THR A 455 -26.55 -27.48 -26.67
CA THR A 455 -27.10 -26.47 -27.61
C THR A 455 -26.54 -26.61 -29.02
N ARG A 456 -25.29 -27.06 -29.21
CA ARG A 456 -24.74 -27.41 -30.55
C ARG A 456 -25.38 -28.67 -31.12
N ALA A 457 -25.66 -29.68 -30.30
CA ALA A 457 -26.41 -30.87 -30.73
C ALA A 457 -27.87 -30.53 -31.11
N ALA A 458 -28.48 -29.55 -30.43
CA ALA A 458 -29.83 -29.05 -30.75
C ALA A 458 -29.91 -28.19 -32.03
N ARG A 459 -28.79 -27.69 -32.57
CA ARG A 459 -28.75 -26.87 -33.81
C ARG A 459 -29.04 -27.65 -35.10
N GLY A 460 -29.28 -28.96 -35.04
CA GLY A 460 -29.68 -29.78 -36.19
C GLY A 460 -31.15 -29.68 -36.60
N GLN A 461 -32.02 -29.04 -35.81
CA GLN A 461 -33.43 -28.81 -36.17
C GLN A 461 -33.71 -27.32 -36.40
N GLU A 462 -34.15 -26.96 -37.61
CA GLU A 462 -34.63 -25.61 -37.91
C GLU A 462 -35.84 -25.26 -37.04
N GLN A 463 -35.62 -24.47 -35.99
CA GLN A 463 -36.71 -23.98 -35.16
C GLN A 463 -37.45 -22.82 -35.86
N THR A 464 -38.74 -23.01 -36.09
CA THR A 464 -39.67 -22.04 -36.70
C THR A 464 -40.24 -21.04 -35.69
N THR A 465 -39.80 -21.13 -34.43
CA THR A 465 -40.17 -20.30 -33.28
C THR A 465 -38.91 -19.82 -32.57
N ARG A 466 -38.89 -18.55 -32.13
CA ARG A 466 -37.83 -18.00 -31.27
C ARG A 466 -38.42 -17.12 -30.17
N LEU A 467 -37.73 -17.05 -29.04
CA LEU A 467 -37.95 -16.01 -28.05
C LEU A 467 -37.10 -14.78 -28.43
N ALA A 468 -37.70 -13.58 -28.41
CA ALA A 468 -37.03 -12.33 -28.71
C ALA A 468 -37.31 -11.31 -27.60
N TRP A 469 -36.25 -10.71 -27.07
CA TRP A 469 -36.33 -9.69 -26.02
C TRP A 469 -36.35 -8.31 -26.65
N PHE A 470 -37.41 -7.55 -26.37
CA PHE A 470 -37.51 -6.16 -26.79
C PHE A 470 -37.17 -5.27 -25.61
N VAL A 471 -36.16 -4.42 -25.79
CA VAL A 471 -35.69 -3.49 -24.78
C VAL A 471 -36.25 -2.11 -25.10
N ARG A 472 -36.94 -1.49 -24.15
CA ARG A 472 -37.35 -0.09 -24.24
C ARG A 472 -36.77 0.66 -23.05
N PHE A 473 -36.04 1.74 -23.35
CA PHE A 473 -35.53 2.66 -22.34
C PHE A 473 -36.25 4.00 -22.47
N ALA A 474 -36.98 4.40 -21.43
CA ALA A 474 -37.69 5.67 -21.35
C ALA A 474 -37.87 6.07 -19.87
N ASP A 475 -37.85 7.37 -19.57
CA ASP A 475 -38.06 7.91 -18.20
C ASP A 475 -37.14 7.28 -17.14
N ASN A 476 -35.85 7.10 -17.48
CA ASN A 476 -34.85 6.44 -16.64
C ASN A 476 -35.20 5.00 -16.22
N SER A 477 -36.16 4.37 -16.90
CA SER A 477 -36.58 2.99 -16.66
C SER A 477 -36.28 2.09 -17.87
N LEU A 478 -35.67 0.94 -17.61
CA LEU A 478 -35.43 -0.10 -18.61
C LEU A 478 -36.55 -1.15 -18.51
N VAL A 479 -37.32 -1.31 -19.57
CA VAL A 479 -38.40 -2.31 -19.64
C VAL A 479 -38.04 -3.38 -20.67
N LEU A 480 -37.98 -4.62 -20.21
CA LEU A 480 -37.76 -5.81 -21.03
C LEU A 480 -39.09 -6.50 -21.32
N ILE A 481 -39.41 -6.68 -22.61
CA ILE A 481 -40.65 -7.34 -23.05
C ILE A 481 -40.26 -8.60 -23.84
N PRO A 482 -40.40 -9.81 -23.26
CA PRO A 482 -40.19 -11.04 -24.00
C PRO A 482 -41.36 -11.30 -24.96
N LYS A 483 -41.03 -11.62 -26.21
CA LYS A 483 -42.01 -11.99 -27.23
C LYS A 483 -41.62 -13.29 -27.93
N GLU A 484 -42.57 -14.21 -28.06
CA GLU A 484 -42.42 -15.36 -28.95
C GLU A 484 -42.70 -14.93 -30.40
N GLN A 485 -41.73 -15.11 -31.28
CA GLN A 485 -41.82 -14.84 -32.71
C GLN A 485 -41.81 -16.14 -33.50
N LYS A 486 -42.64 -16.19 -34.55
CA LYS A 486 -42.69 -17.31 -35.50
C LYS A 486 -42.13 -16.86 -36.85
N ARG A 487 -41.37 -17.73 -37.50
CA ARG A 487 -40.83 -17.47 -38.85
C ARG A 487 -41.96 -17.64 -39.87
N LYS A 488 -42.22 -16.61 -40.65
CA LYS A 488 -43.21 -16.65 -41.74
C LYS A 488 -42.60 -17.36 -42.95
N ALA A 489 -43.45 -17.84 -43.86
CA ALA A 489 -43.03 -18.47 -45.12
C ALA A 489 -42.14 -17.55 -45.99
N SER A 490 -42.22 -16.22 -45.82
CA SER A 490 -41.34 -15.24 -46.46
C SER A 490 -39.95 -15.10 -45.82
N GLY A 491 -39.62 -15.92 -44.81
CA GLY A 491 -38.35 -15.89 -44.09
C GLY A 491 -38.26 -14.83 -42.97
N GLN A 492 -39.17 -13.85 -42.93
CA GLN A 492 -39.24 -12.82 -41.89
C GLN A 492 -39.93 -13.31 -40.61
N TRP A 493 -39.51 -12.76 -39.47
CA TRP A 493 -40.11 -13.06 -38.16
C TRP A 493 -41.39 -12.26 -37.91
N SER A 494 -42.37 -12.86 -37.24
CA SER A 494 -43.58 -12.15 -36.82
C SER A 494 -43.29 -11.06 -35.78
N LYS A 495 -44.19 -10.09 -35.60
CA LYS A 495 -44.07 -9.03 -34.57
C LYS A 495 -44.03 -9.58 -33.13
N GLY A 496 -44.36 -10.87 -32.97
CA GLY A 496 -44.27 -11.63 -31.73
C GLY A 496 -45.43 -11.41 -30.77
N ARG A 497 -45.77 -12.46 -30.01
CA ARG A 497 -46.76 -12.42 -28.93
C ARG A 497 -46.03 -12.19 -27.61
N ALA A 498 -46.44 -11.19 -26.83
CA ALA A 498 -45.88 -10.95 -25.51
C ALA A 498 -46.17 -12.13 -24.57
N ILE A 499 -45.16 -12.57 -23.83
CA ILE A 499 -45.27 -13.61 -22.81
C ILE A 499 -45.04 -12.95 -21.45
N GLY A 500 -45.79 -13.39 -20.42
CA GLY A 500 -45.53 -12.94 -19.05
C GLY A 500 -44.26 -13.57 -18.52
N LEU A 501 -43.46 -12.81 -17.76
CA LEU A 501 -42.21 -13.30 -17.14
C LEU A 501 -42.44 -14.50 -16.20
N ASN A 502 -43.65 -14.67 -15.68
CA ASN A 502 -44.06 -15.81 -14.87
C ASN A 502 -44.22 -17.14 -15.63
N ARG A 503 -44.03 -17.15 -16.95
CA ARG A 503 -44.10 -18.33 -17.82
C ARG A 503 -42.76 -18.68 -18.48
N LEU A 504 -41.72 -17.90 -18.20
CA LEU A 504 -40.33 -18.16 -18.58
C LEU A 504 -39.62 -18.67 -17.33
#